data_AF-A0A6N2DXD4-F1
#
_entry.id   AF-A0A6N2DXD4-F1
#
_cell.length_a   1.000
_cell.length_b   1.000
_cell.length_c   1.000
_cell.angle_alpha   90.00
_cell.angle_beta   90.00
_cell.angle_gamma   90.00
#
_symmetry.space_group_name_H-M   'P 1'
#
loop_
_entity.id
_entity.type
_entity.pdbx_description
1 polymer ?
#
loop_
_entity_poly.entity_id
_entity_poly.type
_entity_poly.pdbx_seq_one_letter_code
_entity_poly.pdbx_strand_id
1 'polypeptide(L)' 'MKTRDVLLRETDDLPEEKVREVLDFVLFLKSQGEGGFLEKAAETSLSKLWDTSEEDEAWSNL' A
#
# COMPACT_ATOMS: atom_id res chain seq x y z
N MET A 1 -15.47 15.11 -14.79
CA MET A 1 -15.74 13.65 -14.68
C MET A 1 -15.34 13.21 -13.28
N LYS A 2 -16.11 12.36 -12.58
CA LYS A 2 -15.69 11.90 -11.24
C LYS A 2 -14.63 10.81 -11.40
N THR A 3 -13.70 10.70 -10.46
CA THR A 3 -12.61 9.70 -10.49
C THR A 3 -13.12 8.27 -10.63
N ARG A 4 -14.27 7.94 -10.00
CA ARG A 4 -14.93 6.64 -10.14
C ARG A 4 -15.30 6.33 -11.60
N ASP A 5 -15.80 7.33 -12.32
CA ASP A 5 -16.24 7.15 -13.70
C ASP A 5 -15.03 6.97 -14.64
N VAL A 6 -13.91 7.65 -14.34
CA VAL A 6 -12.63 7.41 -15.01
C VAL A 6 -12.18 5.97 -14.79
N LEU A 7 -12.15 5.52 -13.53
CA LEU A 7 -11.71 4.16 -13.19
C LEU A 7 -12.49 3.09 -13.96
N LEU A 8 -13.83 3.20 -14.00
CA LEU A 8 -14.67 2.24 -14.73
C LEU A 8 -14.32 2.21 -16.23
N ARG A 9 -14.20 3.37 -16.86
CA ARG A 9 -13.85 3.46 -18.28
C ARG A 9 -12.48 2.85 -18.58
N GLU A 10 -11.47 3.16 -17.75
CA GLU A 10 -10.11 2.63 -17.97
C GLU A 10 -10.04 1.12 -17.71
N THR A 11 -10.97 0.54 -16.94
CA THR A 11 -11.02 -0.92 -16.71
C THR A 11 -11.78 -1.70 -17.77
N ASP A 12 -12.63 -1.05 -18.57
CA ASP A 12 -13.48 -1.74 -19.57
C ASP A 12 -12.65 -2.43 -20.67
N ASP A 13 -11.52 -1.85 -21.06
CA ASP A 13 -10.64 -2.36 -22.13
C ASP A 13 -9.52 -3.28 -21.61
N LEU A 14 -9.48 -3.58 -20.31
CA LEU A 14 -8.45 -4.42 -19.72
C LEU A 14 -8.77 -5.92 -19.85
N PRO A 15 -7.74 -6.78 -20.01
CA PRO A 15 -7.93 -8.22 -19.82
C PRO A 15 -8.46 -8.53 -18.42
N GLU A 16 -9.30 -9.57 -18.30
CA GLU A 16 -9.93 -10.00 -17.03
C GLU A 16 -8.91 -10.15 -15.89
N GLU A 17 -7.72 -10.69 -16.18
CA GLU A 17 -6.63 -10.84 -15.21
C GLU A 17 -6.20 -9.50 -14.61
N LYS A 18 -6.17 -8.43 -15.42
CA LYS A 18 -5.82 -7.08 -14.99
C LYS A 18 -6.96 -6.36 -14.29
N VAL A 19 -8.21 -6.59 -14.72
CA VAL A 19 -9.40 -6.11 -13.98
C VAL A 19 -9.43 -6.72 -12.58
N ARG A 20 -9.06 -8.00 -12.45
CA ARG A 20 -8.94 -8.69 -11.16
C ARG A 20 -7.88 -8.07 -10.25
N GLU A 21 -6.70 -7.74 -10.78
CA GLU A 21 -5.66 -7.01 -10.02
C GLU A 21 -6.17 -5.66 -9.50
N VAL A 22 -6.92 -4.91 -10.33
CA VAL A 22 -7.54 -3.63 -9.91
C VAL A 22 -8.58 -3.85 -8.81
N LEU A 23 -9.42 -4.88 -8.94
CA LEU A 23 -10.41 -5.24 -7.92
C LEU A 23 -9.74 -5.58 -6.60
N ASP A 24 -8.68 -6.40 -6.62
CA ASP A 24 -7.92 -6.77 -5.44
C ASP A 24 -7.36 -5.53 -4.73
N PHE A 25 -6.84 -4.56 -5.48
CA PHE A 25 -6.36 -3.30 -4.91
C PHE A 25 -7.50 -2.47 -4.29
N VAL A 26 -8.66 -2.38 -4.93
CA VAL A 26 -9.83 -1.69 -4.36
C VAL A 26 -10.30 -2.37 -3.07
N LEU A 27 -10.29 -3.70 -3.01
CA LEU A 27 -10.63 -4.47 -1.81
C LEU A 27 -9.58 -4.27 -0.71
N PHE A 28 -8.31 -4.23 -1.06
CA PHE A 28 -7.21 -3.90 -0.15
C PHE A 28 -7.37 -2.51 0.47
N LEU A 29 -7.68 -1.49 -0.34
CA LEU A 29 -7.92 -0.13 0.17
C LEU A 29 -9.14 -0.08 1.11
N LYS A 30 -10.16 -0.88 0.85
CA LYS A 30 -11.31 -1.01 1.75
C LYS A 30 -10.94 -1.70 3.06
N SER A 31 -10.08 -2.72 3.03
CA SER A 31 -9.59 -3.38 4.25
C SER A 31 -8.61 -2.50 5.03
N GLN A 32 -7.88 -1.60 4.37
CA GLN A 32 -7.00 -0.61 5.01
C GLN A 32 -7.78 0.43 5.85
N GLY A 33 -9.08 0.63 5.58
CA GLY A 33 -9.97 1.42 6.43
C GLY A 33 -10.13 0.87 7.86
N GLU A 34 -9.77 -0.40 8.08
CA GLU A 34 -9.68 -1.05 9.40
C GLU A 34 -8.25 -1.08 9.96
N GLY A 35 -7.28 -0.48 9.26
CA GLY A 35 -5.91 -0.20 9.70
C GLY A 35 -5.36 -1.25 10.65
N GLY A 36 -4.97 -2.40 10.10
CA GLY A 36 -4.50 -3.58 10.81
C GLY A 36 -3.63 -3.21 12.00
N PHE A 37 -4.13 -3.46 13.21
CA PHE A 37 -3.43 -3.27 14.47
C PHE A 37 -1.97 -3.77 14.40
N LEU A 38 -1.75 -4.87 13.67
CA LEU A 38 -0.45 -5.48 13.46
C LEU A 38 0.52 -4.63 12.65
N GLU A 39 0.08 -3.96 11.56
CA GLU A 39 0.96 -3.10 10.77
C GLU A 39 1.38 -1.86 11.57
N LYS A 40 0.45 -1.24 12.29
CA LYS A 40 0.78 -0.12 13.20
C LYS A 40 1.66 -0.56 14.36
N ALA A 41 1.44 -1.74 14.93
CA ALA A 41 2.26 -2.28 15.99
C ALA A 41 3.67 -2.64 15.49
N ALA A 42 3.78 -3.18 14.29
CA ALA A 42 5.05 -3.48 13.64
C ALA A 42 5.83 -2.20 13.35
N GLU A 43 5.21 -1.19 12.74
CA GLU A 43 5.80 0.13 12.49
C GLU A 43 6.30 0.78 13.78
N THR A 44 5.47 0.77 14.84
CA THR A 44 5.83 1.32 16.17
C THR A 44 6.96 0.55 16.85
N SER A 45 7.08 -0.75 16.59
CA SER A 45 8.13 -1.59 17.18
C SER A 45 9.45 -1.46 16.43
N LEU A 46 9.38 -1.37 15.10
CA LEU A 46 10.55 -1.26 14.22
C LEU A 46 11.14 0.15 14.25
N SER A 47 10.34 1.21 14.34
CA SER A 47 10.86 2.59 14.40
C SER A 47 11.81 2.80 15.59
N LYS A 48 11.56 2.14 16.72
CA LYS A 48 12.46 2.19 17.90
C LYS A 48 13.82 1.54 17.68
N LEU A 49 13.91 0.63 16.71
CA LEU A 49 15.12 -0.15 16.42
C LEU A 49 15.85 0.39 15.19
N TRP A 50 15.12 0.98 14.25
CA TRP A 50 15.61 1.34 12.93
C TRP A 50 15.88 2.84 12.77
N ASP A 51 15.19 3.69 13.53
CA ASP A 51 15.30 5.16 13.45
C ASP A 51 16.48 5.66 14.32
N THR A 52 17.64 5.02 14.16
CA THR A 52 18.86 5.34 14.90
C THR A 52 19.95 5.83 13.95
N SER A 53 20.77 6.76 14.44
CA SER A 53 21.87 7.32 13.66
C SER A 53 22.92 6.27 13.24
N GLU A 54 23.06 5.18 13.99
CA GLU A 54 23.96 4.06 13.64
C GLU A 54 23.45 3.26 12.43
N GLU A 55 22.14 3.03 12.34
CA GLU A 55 21.54 2.40 11.16
C GLU A 55 21.63 3.35 9.95
N ASP A 56 21.28 4.63 10.10
CA ASP A 56 21.40 5.61 9.00
C ASP A 56 22.83 5.67 8.41
N GLU A 57 23.86 5.55 9.26
CA GLU A 57 25.26 5.49 8.84
C GLU A 57 25.62 4.14 8.18
N ALA A 58 25.07 3.03 8.67
CA ALA A 58 25.25 1.70 8.07
C ALA A 58 24.62 1.59 6.68
N TRP A 59 23.48 2.24 6.44
CA TRP A 59 22.76 2.25 5.17
C TRP A 59 23.25 3.32 4.18
N SER A 60 24.00 4.33 4.64
CA SER A 60 24.51 5.45 3.84
C SER A 60 25.46 5.06 2.69
N ASN A 61 26.06 3.87 2.75
CA ASN A 61 27.04 3.39 1.77
C ASN A 61 26.53 2.23 0.88
N LEU A 62 25.21 2.05 0.77
CA LEU A 62 24.57 0.97 0.00
C LEU A 62 23.93 1.46 -1.31
#